data_AF-A0A7W8MSE9-F1
#
_entry.id   AF-A0A7W8MSE9-F1
#
_cell.length_a   1.000
_cell.length_b   1.000
_cell.length_c   1.000
_cell.angle_alpha   90.00
_cell.angle_beta   90.00
_cell.angle_gamma   90.00
#
_symmetry.space_group_name_H-M   'P 1'
#
loop_
_entity.id
_entity.type
_entity.pdbx_description
1 polymer ?
#
loop_
_entity_poly.entity_id
_entity_poly.type
_entity_poly.pdbx_seq_one_letter_code
_entity_poly.pdbx_strand_id
1 'polypeptide(L)'
;MNQRWLLLAVALFGLVVPNNMFLSAWLHDPNGCGGVAHNLLASSFMLDAFLAMGVLAYLFAVRPIGPIRWYWFILLSLLGGMAFSLPLYWWLNSRRETTVQR
;
A
#
# COMPACT_ATOMS: atom_id res chain seq x y z
N MET A 1 -8.21 -22.82 -3.24
CA MET A 1 -8.52 -21.37 -3.12
C MET A 1 -7.53 -20.62 -3.99
N ASN A 2 -7.96 -20.00 -5.09
CA ASN A 2 -7.04 -19.43 -6.09
C ASN A 2 -6.22 -18.31 -5.43
N GLN A 3 -4.89 -18.36 -5.53
CA GLN A 3 -3.92 -17.39 -4.98
C GLN A 3 -4.32 -15.92 -5.20
N ARG A 4 -5.04 -15.65 -6.28
CA ARG A 4 -5.63 -14.35 -6.66
C ARG A 4 -6.67 -13.82 -5.65
N TRP A 5 -7.50 -14.67 -5.07
CA TRP A 5 -8.48 -14.29 -4.05
C TRP A 5 -7.81 -14.02 -2.70
N LEU A 6 -6.73 -14.74 -2.39
CA LEU A 6 -5.95 -14.51 -1.18
C LEU A 6 -5.25 -13.14 -1.22
N LEU A 7 -4.66 -12.76 -2.37
CA LEU A 7 -4.08 -11.43 -2.59
C LEU A 7 -5.12 -10.31 -2.38
N LEU A 8 -6.34 -10.48 -2.92
CA LEU A 8 -7.40 -9.51 -2.75
C LEU A 8 -7.90 -9.44 -1.30
N ALA A 9 -8.01 -10.57 -0.60
CA ALA A 9 -8.37 -10.60 0.81
C ALA A 9 -7.31 -9.91 1.69
N VAL A 10 -6.02 -10.16 1.43
CA VAL A 10 -4.91 -9.50 2.14
C VAL A 10 -4.89 -7.99 1.85
N ALA A 11 -5.15 -7.58 0.60
CA ALA A 11 -5.29 -6.17 0.26
C ALA A 11 -6.44 -5.53 1.04
N LEU A 12 -7.65 -6.10 0.97
CA LEU A 12 -8.80 -5.58 1.72
C LEU A 12 -8.56 -5.55 3.22
N PHE A 13 -7.88 -6.56 3.77
CA PHE A 13 -7.50 -6.57 5.18
C PHE A 13 -6.52 -5.44 5.51
N GLY A 14 -5.48 -5.23 4.69
CA GLY A 14 -4.54 -4.11 4.80
C GLY A 14 -5.19 -2.74 4.58
N LEU A 15 -6.29 -2.64 3.84
CA LEU A 15 -7.06 -1.40 3.71
C LEU A 15 -8.00 -1.19 4.90
N VAL A 16 -8.64 -2.25 5.40
CA VAL A 16 -9.67 -2.10 6.44
C VAL A 16 -9.03 -1.98 7.81
N VAL A 17 -7.95 -2.71 8.10
CA VAL A 17 -7.41 -2.82 9.46
C VAL A 17 -6.54 -1.60 9.81
N PRO A 18 -5.35 -1.41 9.23
CA PRO A 18 -4.49 -0.29 9.61
C PRO A 18 -5.07 1.07 9.20
N ASN A 19 -5.80 1.18 8.08
CA ASN A 19 -6.41 2.45 7.67
C ASN A 19 -7.56 2.87 8.59
N ASN A 20 -8.47 1.95 8.99
CA ASN A 20 -9.52 2.32 9.96
C ASN A 20 -8.94 2.52 11.36
N MET A 21 -7.90 1.79 11.77
CA MET A 21 -7.24 2.08 13.05
C MET A 21 -6.70 3.52 13.04
N PHE A 22 -6.06 3.95 11.95
CA PHE A 22 -5.59 5.33 11.80
C PHE A 22 -6.73 6.34 11.79
N LEU A 23 -7.80 6.07 11.03
CA LEU A 23 -8.96 6.97 10.92
C LEU A 23 -9.76 7.06 12.23
N SER A 24 -9.91 5.95 12.95
CA SER A 24 -10.61 5.89 14.24
C SER A 24 -9.84 6.60 15.35
N ALA A 25 -8.50 6.51 15.34
CA ALA A 25 -7.65 7.26 16.24
C ALA A 25 -7.68 8.76 15.93
N TRP A 26 -7.70 9.14 14.65
CA TRP A 26 -7.80 10.54 14.22
C TRP A 26 -9.17 11.17 14.58
N LEU A 27 -10.26 10.41 14.46
CA LEU A 27 -11.61 10.88 14.82
C LEU A 27 -11.82 11.03 16.33
N HIS A 28 -11.26 10.12 17.13
CA HIS A 28 -11.42 10.15 18.59
C HIS A 28 -10.45 11.10 19.30
N ASP A 29 -9.29 11.39 18.71
CA ASP A 29 -8.25 12.19 19.35
C ASP A 29 -7.62 13.22 18.39
N PRO A 30 -8.33 14.33 18.08
CA PRO A 30 -7.86 15.35 17.13
C PRO A 30 -6.58 16.09 17.59
N ASN A 31 -6.19 15.97 18.87
CA ASN A 31 -4.94 16.52 19.41
C ASN A 31 -3.77 15.50 19.43
N GLY A 32 -4.02 14.22 19.11
CA GLY A 32 -3.01 13.16 19.11
C GLY A 32 -1.92 13.30 18.03
N CYS A 33 -2.19 14.06 16.95
CA CYS A 33 -1.21 14.34 15.90
C CYS A 33 0.04 15.07 16.41
N GLY A 34 -0.06 15.89 17.47
CA GLY A 34 1.09 16.55 18.08
C GLY A 34 2.04 15.57 18.80
N GLY A 35 1.49 14.50 19.38
CA GLY A 35 2.27 13.46 20.07
C GLY A 35 3.10 12.61 19.11
N VAL A 36 2.60 12.35 17.89
CA VAL A 36 3.32 11.61 16.85
C VAL A 36 4.52 12.41 16.33
N ALA A 37 4.38 13.72 16.16
CA ALA A 37 5.46 14.60 15.72
C ALA A 37 6.56 14.79 16.78
N HIS A 38 6.23 14.65 18.07
CA HIS A 38 7.19 14.73 19.17
C HIS A 38 7.87 13.39 19.47
N ASN A 39 7.36 12.30 18.91
CA ASN A 39 7.86 10.96 19.15
C ASN A 39 8.80 10.56 18.01
N LEU A 40 10.11 10.68 18.28
CA LEU A 40 11.18 10.35 17.32
C LEU A 40 10.95 8.98 16.66
N LEU A 41 10.49 8.01 17.44
CA LEU A 41 10.22 6.65 16.99
C LEU A 41 9.14 6.60 15.90
N ALA A 42 8.04 7.35 16.08
CA ALA A 42 6.96 7.39 15.11
C ALA A 42 7.38 8.11 13.82
N SER A 43 8.14 9.20 13.94
CA SER A 43 8.69 9.91 12.78
C SER A 43 9.69 9.05 11.98
N SER A 44 10.53 8.25 12.66
CA SER A 44 11.44 7.30 12.02
C SER A 44 10.68 6.21 11.26
N PHE A 45 9.60 5.65 11.82
CA PHE A 45 8.78 4.67 11.11
C PHE A 45 8.05 5.26 9.90
N MET A 46 7.57 6.50 10.00
CA MET A 46 6.97 7.20 8.85
C MET A 46 7.99 7.41 7.75
N LEU A 47 9.19 7.88 8.08
CA LEU A 47 10.27 8.09 7.13
C LEU A 47 10.70 6.78 6.48
N ASP A 48 10.86 5.71 7.26
CA ASP A 48 11.17 4.36 6.76
C ASP A 48 10.08 3.85 5.80
N ALA A 49 8.81 4.09 6.13
CA ALA A 49 7.69 3.74 5.26
C ALA A 49 7.71 4.52 3.92
N PHE A 50 8.05 5.81 3.94
CA PHE A 50 8.23 6.61 2.73
C PHE A 50 9.43 6.14 1.90
N LEU A 51 10.56 5.82 2.54
CA LEU A 51 11.73 5.27 1.85
C LEU A 51 11.41 3.91 1.23
N ALA A 52 10.76 3.00 1.97
CA ALA A 52 10.35 1.69 1.47
C ALA A 52 9.41 1.84 0.27
N MET A 53 8.43 2.75 0.33
CA MET A 53 7.56 3.07 -0.80
C MET A 53 8.36 3.57 -2.01
N GLY A 54 9.32 4.48 -1.81
CA GLY A 54 10.18 5.00 -2.86
C GLY A 54 11.06 3.92 -3.51
N VAL A 55 11.67 3.05 -2.69
CA VAL A 55 12.49 1.93 -3.16
C VAL A 55 11.65 0.92 -3.95
N LEU A 56 10.45 0.57 -3.47
CA LEU A 56 9.52 -0.32 -4.17
C LEU A 56 9.03 0.31 -5.49
N ALA A 57 8.69 1.59 -5.48
CA ALA A 57 8.28 2.31 -6.69
C ALA A 57 9.42 2.36 -7.71
N TYR A 58 10.66 2.61 -7.27
CA TYR A 58 11.84 2.58 -8.12
C TYR A 58 12.08 1.16 -8.67
N LEU A 59 11.94 0.12 -7.84
CA LEU A 59 12.05 -1.27 -8.28
C LEU A 59 11.03 -1.60 -9.37
N PHE A 60 9.77 -1.16 -9.23
CA PHE A 60 8.74 -1.34 -10.24
C PHE A 60 8.94 -0.46 -11.48
N ALA A 61 9.63 0.68 -11.36
CA ALA A 61 10.01 1.51 -12.50
C ALA A 61 11.11 0.85 -13.33
N VAL A 62 12.10 0.21 -12.68
CA VAL A 62 13.19 -0.51 -13.35
C VAL A 62 12.73 -1.88 -13.86
N ARG A 63 11.93 -2.61 -13.08
CA ARG A 63 11.40 -3.93 -13.43
C ARG A 63 9.86 -3.93 -13.37
N PRO A 64 9.18 -3.47 -14.42
CA PRO A 64 7.73 -3.52 -14.47
C PRO A 64 7.25 -4.97 -14.49
N ILE A 65 6.39 -5.32 -13.54
CA ILE A 65 5.79 -6.66 -13.42
C ILE A 65 4.73 -6.89 -14.52
N GLY A 66 4.28 -5.85 -15.21
CA GLY A 66 3.17 -5.91 -16.18
C GLY A 66 2.78 -4.52 -16.69
N PRO A 67 1.63 -4.38 -17.38
CA PRO A 67 1.26 -3.18 -18.13
C PRO A 67 0.89 -1.97 -17.26
N ILE A 68 0.65 -2.17 -15.98
CA ILE A 68 0.31 -1.08 -15.06
C ILE A 68 1.60 -0.39 -14.64
N ARG A 69 1.64 0.92 -14.84
CA ARG A 69 2.82 1.75 -14.53
C ARG A 69 3.01 1.89 -13.03
N TRP A 70 4.27 2.00 -12.61
CA TRP A 70 4.70 2.19 -11.22
C TRP A 70 4.04 3.36 -10.49
N TYR A 71 3.62 4.42 -11.19
CA TYR A 71 2.89 5.54 -10.59
C TYR A 71 1.59 5.10 -9.89
N TRP A 72 0.92 4.05 -10.39
CA TRP A 72 -0.27 3.51 -9.74
C TRP A 72 0.06 2.92 -8.37
N PHE A 73 1.21 2.28 -8.20
CA PHE A 73 1.65 1.77 -6.91
C PHE A 73 1.79 2.89 -5.87
N ILE A 74 2.29 4.06 -6.27
CA ILE A 74 2.40 5.24 -5.40
C ILE A 74 1.02 5.76 -5.01
N LEU A 75 0.13 5.93 -5.98
CA LEU A 75 -1.25 6.37 -5.71
C LEU A 75 -1.97 5.41 -4.76
N LEU A 76 -1.85 4.09 -4.98
CA LEU A 76 -2.45 3.09 -4.09
C LEU A 76 -1.82 3.11 -2.69
N SER A 77 -0.50 3.32 -2.58
CA SER A 77 0.20 3.41 -1.30
C SER A 77 -0.19 4.65 -0.52
N LEU A 78 -0.42 5.78 -1.20
CA LEU A 78 -0.95 7.01 -0.58
C LEU A 78 -2.40 6.85 -0.12
N LEU A 79 -3.21 6.07 -0.85
CA LEU A 79 -4.64 5.92 -0.55
C LEU A 79 -4.94 4.96 0.62
N GLY A 80 -4.08 3.96 0.84
CA GLY A 80 -4.36 2.92 1.84
C GLY A 80 -3.14 2.24 2.46
N GLY A 81 -1.92 2.73 2.20
CA GLY A 81 -0.68 2.18 2.74
C GLY A 81 -0.09 1.03 1.90
N MET A 82 1.17 0.71 2.19
CA MET A 82 1.95 -0.29 1.44
C MET A 82 1.38 -1.72 1.57
N ALA A 83 0.80 -2.06 2.72
CA ALA A 83 0.20 -3.38 2.96
C ALA A 83 -1.03 -3.63 2.06
N PHE A 84 -1.76 -2.58 1.69
CA PHE A 84 -2.85 -2.64 0.72
C PHE A 84 -2.34 -2.60 -0.72
N SER A 85 -1.42 -1.66 -1.01
CA SER A 85 -1.01 -1.36 -2.37
C SER A 85 -0.23 -2.49 -3.04
N LEU A 86 0.65 -3.19 -2.32
CA LEU A 86 1.47 -4.30 -2.84
C LEU A 86 0.61 -5.44 -3.41
N PRO A 87 -0.28 -6.09 -2.62
CA PRO A 87 -1.09 -7.19 -3.11
C PRO A 87 -2.11 -6.74 -4.16
N LEU A 88 -2.66 -5.52 -4.05
CA LEU A 88 -3.59 -4.99 -5.05
C LEU A 88 -2.89 -4.70 -6.37
N TYR A 89 -1.72 -4.05 -6.35
CA TYR A 89 -0.91 -3.75 -7.53
C TYR A 89 -0.51 -5.04 -8.25
N TRP A 90 -0.06 -6.04 -7.50
CA TRP A 90 0.30 -7.34 -8.07
C TRP A 90 -0.91 -8.03 -8.70
N TRP A 91 -2.04 -8.08 -8.00
CA TRP A 91 -3.26 -8.67 -8.52
C TRP A 91 -3.78 -7.98 -9.78
N LEU A 92 -3.69 -6.65 -9.85
CA LEU A 92 -4.11 -5.86 -11.01
C LEU A 92 -3.26 -6.20 -12.25
N ASN A 93 -1.96 -6.44 -12.06
CA ASN A 93 -1.04 -6.86 -13.13
C ASN A 93 -1.30 -8.30 -13.59
N SER A 94 -1.57 -9.22 -12.66
CA SER A 94 -1.85 -10.62 -12.98
C SER A 94 -3.17 -10.88 -13.73
N ARG A 95 -4.09 -9.89 -13.80
CA ARG A 95 -5.35 -10.04 -14.55
C ARG A 95 -5.18 -10.04 -16.07
N ARG A 96 -4.14 -9.39 -16.61
CA ARG A 96 -4.01 -9.16 -18.05
C ARG A 96 -3.24 -10.25 -18.81
N GLU A 97 -2.41 -11.03 -18.12
CA GLU A 97 -1.77 -12.22 -18.72
C GLU A 97 -2.82 -13.23 -19.26
N THR A 98 -4.00 -13.28 -18.64
CA THR A 98 -5.08 -14.18 -19.07
C THR A 98 -5.84 -13.67 -20.30
N THR A 99 -5.64 -12.42 -20.72
CA THR A 99 -6.35 -11.80 -21.86
C THR A 99 -5.56 -11.90 -23.17
N VAL A 100 -4.24 -12.11 -23.12
CA VAL A 100 -3.38 -12.22 -24.32
C VAL A 100 -3.36 -13.65 -24.89
N GLN A 101 -3.93 -14.62 -24.18
CA GLN A 101 -3.99 -16.04 -24.57
C GLN A 101 -5.41 -16.46 -25.05
N ARG A 102 -6.27 -15.52 -25.44
CA ARG A 102 -7.60 -15.79 -26.02
C ARG A 102 -7.75 -15.19 -27.39
#